data_AF-A0A443RSL2-F1
#
_entry.id   AF-A0A443RSL2-F1
#
_cell.length_a   1.000
_cell.length_b   1.000
_cell.length_c   1.000
_cell.angle_alpha   90.00
_cell.angle_beta   90.00
_cell.angle_gamma   90.00
#
_symmetry.space_group_name_H-M   'P 1'
#
loop_
_entity.id
_entity.type
_entity.pdbx_description
1 polymer ?
#
loop_
_entity_poly.entity_id
_entity_poly.type
_entity_poly.pdbx_seq_one_letter_code
_entity_poly.pdbx_strand_id
1 'polypeptide(L)'
;MIRTAIICVAVFLNIVLCYDISTDCIASHNKARRIDTSPDIAYNSSVCKHAEKRAKELADNCKFDHNGNSGSGYGENLGAGSQYGCAESMKMWLDEKKNIVMRN
;
A
#
# COMPACT_ATOMS: atom_id res chain seq x y z
N MET A 1 -2.24 -56.70 -13.07
CA MET A 1 -3.30 -55.81 -12.56
C MET A 1 -2.67 -54.55 -11.97
N ILE A 2 -2.91 -53.41 -12.63
CA ILE A 2 -3.10 -52.03 -12.10
C ILE A 2 -2.23 -51.66 -10.88
N ARG A 3 -1.07 -51.02 -11.09
CA ARG A 3 -0.84 -49.55 -11.01
C ARG A 3 -1.25 -48.92 -9.69
N THR A 4 -0.29 -48.50 -8.87
CA THR A 4 -0.22 -47.10 -8.40
C THR A 4 1.20 -46.77 -7.96
N ALA A 5 1.99 -46.19 -8.86
CA ALA A 5 3.15 -45.40 -8.44
C ALA A 5 2.59 -44.10 -7.86
N ILE A 6 2.91 -43.82 -6.60
CA ILE A 6 2.62 -42.53 -5.97
C ILE A 6 3.51 -41.52 -6.68
N ILE A 7 2.99 -40.91 -7.74
CA ILE A 7 3.57 -39.73 -8.33
C ILE A 7 3.24 -38.61 -7.35
N CYS A 8 4.22 -38.21 -6.54
CA CYS A 8 4.22 -36.92 -5.87
C CYS A 8 4.24 -35.84 -6.95
N VAL A 9 3.08 -35.56 -7.54
CA VAL A 9 2.87 -34.30 -8.24
C VAL A 9 2.81 -33.26 -7.13
N ALA A 10 3.96 -32.66 -6.83
CA ALA A 10 3.98 -31.34 -6.23
C ALA A 10 3.24 -30.45 -7.22
N VAL A 11 1.91 -30.34 -7.04
CA VAL A 11 1.14 -29.24 -7.59
C VAL A 11 1.76 -28.03 -6.91
N PHE A 12 2.72 -27.39 -7.58
CA PHE A 12 3.03 -26.00 -7.36
C PHE A 12 1.75 -25.26 -7.73
N LEU A 13 0.80 -25.30 -6.80
CA LEU A 13 -0.23 -24.32 -6.67
C LEU A 13 0.61 -23.05 -6.51
N ASN A 14 0.83 -22.38 -7.64
CA ASN A 14 1.04 -20.95 -7.66
C ASN A 14 -0.26 -20.39 -7.08
N ILE A 15 -0.42 -20.55 -5.75
CA ILE A 15 -1.13 -19.61 -4.94
C ILE A 15 -0.31 -18.35 -5.20
N VAL A 16 -0.67 -17.64 -6.27
CA VAL A 16 -0.64 -16.20 -6.20
C VAL A 16 -1.51 -15.93 -4.99
N LEU A 17 -0.86 -15.89 -3.82
CA LEU A 17 -1.40 -15.17 -2.70
C LEU A 17 -1.51 -13.78 -3.31
N CYS A 18 -2.69 -13.46 -3.81
CA CYS A 18 -3.03 -12.11 -4.18
C CYS A 18 -2.90 -11.37 -2.86
N TYR A 19 -1.69 -10.89 -2.63
CA TYR A 19 -1.38 -10.06 -1.50
C TYR A 19 -2.17 -8.81 -1.74
N ASP A 20 -3.27 -8.69 -1.01
CA ASP A 20 -4.10 -7.51 -1.12
C ASP A 20 -3.25 -6.35 -0.66
N ILE A 21 -2.81 -5.53 -1.62
CA ILE A 21 -1.98 -4.36 -1.38
C ILE A 21 -2.61 -3.50 -0.27
N SER A 22 -3.94 -3.49 -0.16
CA SER A 22 -4.65 -2.77 0.90
C SER A 22 -4.41 -3.35 2.31
N THR A 23 -4.28 -4.67 2.44
CA THR A 23 -3.98 -5.32 3.73
C THR A 23 -2.56 -4.99 4.18
N ASP A 24 -1.58 -4.99 3.27
CA ASP A 24 -0.22 -4.50 3.57
C ASP A 24 -0.21 -3.05 4.01
N CYS A 25 -0.89 -2.20 3.23
CA CYS A 25 -0.95 -0.78 3.49
C CYS A 25 -1.46 -0.53 4.91
N ILE A 26 -2.60 -1.11 5.30
CA ILE A 26 -3.16 -0.93 6.63
C ILE A 26 -2.23 -1.47 7.72
N ALA A 27 -1.63 -2.65 7.52
CA ALA A 27 -0.70 -3.23 8.49
C ALA A 27 0.54 -2.34 8.72
N SER A 28 1.14 -1.86 7.62
CA SER A 28 2.31 -0.98 7.63
C SER A 28 1.99 0.39 8.26
N HIS A 29 0.82 0.97 7.95
CA HIS A 29 0.36 2.20 8.60
C HIS A 29 0.14 1.99 10.10
N ASN A 30 -0.55 0.93 10.51
CA ASN A 30 -0.83 0.69 11.93
C ASN A 30 0.44 0.40 12.73
N LYS A 31 1.42 -0.30 12.13
CA LYS A 31 2.75 -0.46 12.73
C LYS A 31 3.40 0.90 13.02
N ALA A 32 3.35 1.82 12.06
CA ALA A 32 3.88 3.17 12.21
C ALA A 32 3.13 3.99 13.27
N ARG A 33 1.80 3.97 13.23
CA ARG A 33 0.93 4.74 14.14
C ARG A 33 1.12 4.33 15.60
N ARG A 34 1.31 3.04 15.87
CA ARG A 34 1.58 2.53 17.22
C ARG A 34 2.91 3.01 17.80
N ILE A 35 3.93 3.25 16.97
CA ILE A 35 5.21 3.85 17.42
C ILE A 35 4.95 5.25 17.99
N ASP A 36 4.02 5.98 17.39
CA ASP A 36 3.62 7.33 17.79
C ASP A 36 2.40 7.35 18.72
N THR A 37 2.03 6.21 19.32
CA THR A 37 0.87 6.07 20.23
C THR A 37 -0.48 6.49 19.63
N SER A 38 -0.57 6.54 18.30
CA SER A 38 -1.80 6.90 17.59
C SER A 38 -2.71 5.67 17.42
N PRO A 39 -4.05 5.83 17.47
CA PRO A 39 -4.99 4.72 17.28
C PRO A 39 -4.86 4.07 15.90
N ASP A 40 -5.08 2.77 15.78
CA ASP A 40 -5.06 2.06 14.50
C ASP A 40 -6.16 2.59 13.53
N ILE A 41 -5.87 2.55 12.24
CA ILE A 41 -6.83 2.78 11.15
C ILE A 41 -7.36 1.45 10.61
N ALA A 42 -8.52 1.51 9.96
CA ALA A 42 -9.15 0.37 9.31
C ALA A 42 -9.25 0.60 7.80
N TYR A 43 -9.35 -0.51 7.06
CA TYR A 43 -9.65 -0.48 5.64
C TYR A 43 -10.98 0.25 5.37
N ASN A 44 -10.98 1.11 4.35
CA ASN A 44 -12.17 1.77 3.85
C ASN A 44 -12.21 1.68 2.33
N SER A 45 -13.19 0.97 1.79
CA SER A 45 -13.27 0.68 0.36
C SER A 45 -13.43 1.94 -0.50
N SER A 46 -14.08 3.00 -0.02
CA SER A 46 -14.20 4.26 -0.75
C SER A 46 -12.87 4.99 -0.82
N VAL A 47 -12.09 5.01 0.26
CA VAL A 47 -10.75 5.61 0.29
C VAL A 47 -9.80 4.86 -0.64
N CYS A 48 -9.82 3.52 -0.63
CA CYS A 48 -8.99 2.71 -1.52
C CYS A 48 -9.34 2.94 -2.99
N LYS A 49 -10.63 2.93 -3.34
CA LYS A 49 -11.07 3.24 -4.72
C LYS A 49 -10.67 4.65 -5.17
N HIS A 50 -10.75 5.63 -4.28
CA HIS A 50 -10.27 6.99 -4.55
C HIS A 50 -8.76 7.00 -4.80
N ALA A 51 -7.98 6.36 -3.93
CA ALA A 51 -6.52 6.28 -4.06
C ALA A 51 -6.08 5.57 -5.36
N GLU A 52 -6.73 4.47 -5.73
CA GLU A 52 -6.47 3.75 -6.98
C GLU A 52 -6.77 4.61 -8.21
N LYS A 53 -7.94 5.26 -8.25
CA LYS A 53 -8.31 6.19 -9.32
C LYS A 53 -7.28 7.32 -9.43
N ARG A 54 -6.89 7.88 -8.29
CA ARG A 54 -5.96 9.00 -8.20
C ARG A 54 -4.55 8.62 -8.66
N ALA A 55 -4.05 7.45 -8.26
CA ALA A 55 -2.78 6.92 -8.72
C ALA A 55 -2.76 6.71 -10.24
N LYS A 56 -3.87 6.19 -10.81
CA LYS A 56 -4.03 6.05 -12.25
C LYS A 56 -4.02 7.41 -12.98
N GLU A 57 -4.75 8.40 -12.48
CA GLU A 57 -4.77 9.75 -13.07
C GLU A 57 -3.38 10.39 -13.07
N LEU A 58 -2.62 10.24 -12.00
CA LEU A 58 -1.24 10.73 -11.92
C LEU A 58 -0.33 10.03 -12.94
N ALA A 59 -0.42 8.70 -13.05
CA ALA A 59 0.36 7.91 -13.99
C ALA A 59 0.04 8.25 -15.46
N ASP A 60 -1.25 8.33 -15.81
CA ASP A 60 -1.71 8.62 -17.17
C ASP A 60 -1.28 10.02 -17.66
N ASN A 61 -1.13 10.98 -16.72
CA ASN A 61 -0.76 12.36 -17.03
C ASN A 61 0.72 12.68 -16.74
N CYS A 62 1.52 11.69 -16.32
CA CYS A 62 2.92 11.87 -15.90
C CYS A 62 3.09 12.99 -14.86
N LYS A 63 2.20 13.02 -13.86
CA LYS A 63 2.22 14.00 -12.77
C LYS A 63 2.61 13.36 -11.45
N PHE A 64 3.31 14.12 -10.61
CA PHE A 64 3.59 13.78 -9.22
C PHE A 64 3.37 15.02 -8.36
N ASP A 65 2.10 15.39 -8.23
CA ASP A 65 1.68 16.56 -7.47
C ASP A 65 0.30 16.30 -6.83
N HIS A 66 -0.06 17.07 -5.82
CA HIS A 66 -1.34 16.96 -5.12
C HIS A 66 -2.50 17.68 -5.84
N ASN A 67 -2.26 18.29 -7.00
CA ASN A 67 -3.30 19.00 -7.74
C ASN A 67 -4.33 17.98 -8.25
N GLY A 68 -5.59 18.18 -7.88
CA GLY A 68 -6.69 17.28 -8.20
C GLY A 68 -7.19 16.44 -7.03
N ASN A 69 -6.50 16.43 -5.88
CA ASN A 69 -7.07 15.87 -4.65
C ASN A 69 -7.85 16.91 -3.82
N SER A 70 -7.66 18.22 -4.07
CA SER A 70 -8.42 19.28 -3.40
C SER A 70 -9.93 19.10 -3.56
N GLY A 71 -10.66 19.09 -2.44
CA GLY A 71 -12.11 18.88 -2.41
C GLY A 71 -12.56 17.42 -2.41
N SER A 72 -11.65 16.45 -2.42
CA SER A 72 -12.00 15.01 -2.34
C SER A 72 -12.56 14.59 -0.97
N GLY A 73 -12.25 15.36 0.08
CA GLY A 73 -12.54 14.98 1.46
C GLY A 73 -11.54 14.02 2.09
N TYR A 74 -10.45 13.67 1.37
CA TYR A 74 -9.40 12.77 1.84
C TYR A 74 -8.03 13.46 1.87
N GLY A 75 -7.22 13.15 2.91
CA GLY A 75 -5.79 13.43 2.89
C GLY A 75 -5.05 12.54 1.88
N GLU A 76 -3.84 12.93 1.47
CA GLU A 76 -3.09 12.22 0.43
C GLU A 76 -1.59 12.24 0.75
N ASN A 77 -0.98 11.05 0.71
CA ASN A 77 0.47 10.89 0.58
C ASN A 77 0.73 10.19 -0.75
N LEU A 78 1.75 10.64 -1.49
CA LEU A 78 2.12 10.09 -2.80
C LEU A 78 3.46 9.37 -2.73
N GLY A 79 3.59 8.29 -3.49
CA GLY A 79 4.82 7.56 -3.72
C GLY A 79 4.86 7.04 -5.15
N ALA A 80 6.02 7.08 -5.79
CA ALA A 80 6.18 6.63 -7.17
C ALA A 80 7.55 6.00 -7.41
N GLY A 81 7.57 4.94 -8.22
CA GLY A 81 8.76 4.26 -8.70
C GLY A 81 8.52 2.76 -8.88
N SER A 82 9.46 2.07 -9.52
CA SER A 82 9.33 0.67 -9.95
C SER A 82 9.49 -0.38 -8.84
N GLN A 83 9.88 0.05 -7.63
CA GLN A 83 10.22 -0.82 -6.50
C GLN A 83 9.41 -0.50 -5.24
N TYR A 84 8.31 0.25 -5.38
CA TYR A 84 7.51 0.69 -4.24
C TYR A 84 6.25 -0.17 -4.09
N GLY A 85 6.23 -0.97 -3.03
CA GLY A 85 5.01 -1.44 -2.39
C GLY A 85 4.57 -0.49 -1.26
N CYS A 86 3.60 -0.92 -0.47
CA CYS A 86 3.06 -0.08 0.60
C CYS A 86 4.04 0.05 1.77
N ALA A 87 4.75 -1.02 2.13
CA ALA A 87 5.81 -0.98 3.13
C ALA A 87 6.96 -0.02 2.76
N GLU A 88 7.43 -0.03 1.51
CA GLU A 88 8.49 0.85 1.04
C GLU A 88 8.05 2.31 1.01
N SER A 89 6.82 2.57 0.56
CA SER A 89 6.21 3.91 0.58
C SER A 89 6.07 4.44 2.01
N MET A 90 5.63 3.59 2.94
CA MET A 90 5.55 3.93 4.37
C MET A 90 6.91 4.25 4.96
N LYS A 91 7.95 3.48 4.61
CA LYS A 91 9.31 3.78 5.06
C LYS A 91 9.77 5.16 4.55
N MET A 92 9.54 5.46 3.29
CA MET A 92 9.87 6.75 2.69
C MET A 92 9.18 7.91 3.44
N TRP A 93 7.86 7.83 3.66
CA TRP A 93 7.12 8.87 4.39
C TRP A 93 7.55 8.98 5.85
N LEU A 94 7.87 7.87 6.52
CA LEU A 94 8.39 7.91 7.89
C LEU A 94 9.78 8.53 7.99
N ASP A 95 10.62 8.34 6.99
CA ASP A 95 11.95 8.95 6.95
C ASP A 95 11.86 10.49 6.82
N GLU A 96 10.74 11.05 6.33
CA GLU A 96 10.47 12.50 6.33
C GLU A 96 10.38 13.07 7.75
N LYS A 97 9.97 12.27 8.75
CA LYS A 97 9.84 12.71 10.15
C LYS A 97 11.13 13.28 10.71
N LYS A 98 12.29 12.80 10.24
CA LYS A 98 13.61 13.31 10.63
C LYS A 98 13.83 14.77 10.24
N ASN A 99 13.13 15.23 9.21
CA ASN A 99 13.24 16.57 8.65
C ASN A 99 12.11 17.50 9.11
N ILE A 100 11.17 17.00 9.92
CA ILE A 100 10.11 17.83 10.50
C ILE A 100 10.70 18.63 11.67
N VAL A 101 10.99 19.91 11.43
CA VAL A 101 11.16 20.88 12.52
C VAL A 101 9.76 21.18 13.05
N MET A 102 9.44 20.64 14.23
CA MET A 102 8.20 20.97 14.93
C MET A 102 8.20 22.48 15.20
N ARG A 103 7.36 23.23 14.51
CA ARG A 103 7.21 24.67 14.73
C ARG A 103 6.40 24.83 16.02
N ASN A 104 7.07 25.27 17.08
CA ASN A 104 6.44 25.68 18.35
C ASN A 104 5.57 26.92 18.16
#